data_AF-I2K7W6-F1
#
_entry.id   AF-I2K7W6-F1
#
_cell.length_a   1.000
_cell.length_b   1.000
_cell.length_c   1.000
_cell.angle_alpha   90.00
_cell.angle_beta   90.00
_cell.angle_gamma   90.00
#
_symmetry.space_group_name_H-M   'P 1'
#
loop_
_entity.id
_entity.type
_entity.pdbx_description
1 polymer ?
#
loop_
_entity_poly.entity_id
_entity_poly.type
_entity_poly.pdbx_seq_one_letter_code
_entity_poly.pdbx_strand_id
1 'polypeptide(L)'
;MLERDSKERLNLIKYSLENIYSQADAALAYDAVVTLIKEYQGKVESKPYVMSEKDVILITYGDQIFHEGETALATLHRFLKEYVQDCINSVHILPFYPYSSDDGFSIVDYKAVCPLKGSWKNIKALNQDHRLMFDGVINHMSQLSHWFEKFLANDPEYYDFFTELDPSLDLSAVVRPRTTPLLTEFIDDEGSIRHVWTTFSADQVDLNYANYKVLLKVLDVLLSYIERGASLIRLDAIAFIWKEIGTNCVHLPQTHELIQMMREVIHAVAPEIIIITETNVPHDENISYFGNGSDEAHMVYNFALPPLLAFSILSGDTTKLTAWAKTLKLPSDMVCFFNFTASHDGIGVRAVSNILDKDELNFLVNSCKAHGGLVSYRSVGGEEKSPYELNCSYIDILTSPDEDDTLRLKRMILSQAVVLAMPGVPGIYFHSLVGSRNYHEAVRKTRRNRAINREKLNFDNIKEELSEEGSLRNNLFKRYKQLISIRIHEPCFDPFAKFEFLALGKEIFAIKHYGKESNEFLIALHNFQKTEVEVDLSPYKEGVLMDIISHRQILEGKFIMQPYEILWLKPLKEGEKKND
;
A
#
# COMPACT_ATOMS: atom_id res chain seq x y z
N MET A 1 23.54 4.97 3.46
CA MET A 1 23.29 5.58 2.14
C MET A 1 24.55 6.29 1.70
N LEU A 2 25.07 5.99 0.51
CA LEU A 2 26.00 6.91 -0.13
C LEU A 2 25.11 8.04 -0.69
N GLU A 3 25.03 9.17 0.02
CA GLU A 3 24.31 10.34 -0.48
C GLU A 3 24.96 10.77 -1.79
N ARG A 4 24.18 10.83 -2.88
CA ARG A 4 24.61 11.48 -4.13
C ARG A 4 24.90 12.95 -3.81
N ASP A 5 26.01 13.48 -4.32
CA ASP A 5 26.31 14.90 -4.19
C ASP A 5 25.23 15.75 -4.88
N SER A 6 24.97 16.95 -4.35
CA SER A 6 23.95 17.87 -4.87
C SER A 6 24.12 18.14 -6.37
N LYS A 7 25.36 18.21 -6.86
CA LYS A 7 25.64 18.42 -8.28
C LYS A 7 25.21 17.23 -9.15
N GLU A 8 25.43 16.00 -8.69
CA GLU A 8 25.03 14.79 -9.40
C GLU A 8 23.51 14.73 -9.54
N ARG A 9 22.80 15.03 -8.44
CA ARG A 9 21.34 15.08 -8.39
C ARG A 9 20.74 16.09 -9.37
N LEU A 10 21.31 17.30 -9.43
CA LEU A 10 20.87 18.32 -10.40
C LEU A 10 21.10 17.88 -11.85
N ASN A 11 22.19 17.17 -12.13
CA ASN A 11 22.43 16.63 -13.48
C ASN A 11 21.40 15.56 -13.86
N LEU A 12 21.00 14.69 -12.93
CA LEU A 12 19.97 13.68 -13.16
C LEU A 12 18.60 14.31 -13.41
N ILE A 13 18.22 15.32 -12.61
CA ILE A 13 16.99 16.08 -12.84
C ILE A 13 16.98 16.69 -14.24
N LYS A 14 18.09 17.32 -14.65
CA LYS A 14 18.23 17.89 -15.99
C LYS A 14 18.08 16.83 -17.08
N TYR A 15 18.75 15.69 -16.91
CA TYR A 15 18.71 14.58 -17.86
C TYR A 15 17.28 14.05 -18.07
N SER A 16 16.54 13.77 -16.98
CA SER A 16 15.15 13.30 -17.09
C SER A 16 14.23 14.32 -17.74
N LEU A 17 14.41 15.62 -17.49
CA LEU A 17 13.65 16.68 -18.17
C LEU A 17 13.93 16.72 -19.68
N GLU A 18 15.19 16.56 -20.09
CA GLU A 18 15.60 16.51 -21.50
C GLU A 18 15.09 15.25 -22.22
N ASN A 19 14.81 14.17 -21.48
CA ASN A 19 14.24 12.94 -22.04
C ASN A 19 12.74 13.04 -22.32
N ILE A 20 11.99 13.83 -21.56
CA ILE A 20 10.51 13.85 -21.64
C ILE A 20 9.94 15.16 -22.23
N TYR A 21 10.72 16.24 -22.28
CA TYR A 21 10.28 17.55 -22.79
C TYR A 21 11.12 18.04 -23.96
N SER A 22 10.58 19.02 -24.71
CA SER A 22 11.36 19.73 -25.73
C SER A 22 12.56 20.44 -25.10
N GLN A 23 13.63 20.69 -25.88
CA GLN A 23 14.83 21.36 -25.34
C GLN A 23 14.53 22.72 -24.68
N ALA A 24 13.57 23.48 -25.24
CA ALA A 24 13.16 24.76 -24.69
C ALA A 24 12.39 24.60 -23.37
N ASP A 25 11.42 23.67 -23.34
CA ASP A 25 10.62 23.39 -22.15
C ASP A 25 11.46 22.77 -21.03
N ALA A 26 12.37 21.86 -21.36
CA ALA A 26 13.28 21.23 -20.40
C ALA A 26 14.18 22.28 -19.71
N ALA A 27 14.67 23.27 -20.45
CA ALA A 27 15.48 24.36 -19.88
C ALA A 27 14.65 25.23 -18.90
N LEU A 28 13.43 25.62 -19.30
CA LEU A 28 12.53 26.39 -18.44
C LEU A 28 12.10 25.61 -17.21
N ALA A 29 11.76 24.33 -17.38
CA ALA A 29 11.39 23.44 -16.30
C ALA A 29 12.55 23.27 -15.31
N TYR A 30 13.77 23.09 -15.79
CA TYR A 30 14.96 22.91 -14.94
C TYR A 30 15.20 24.14 -14.05
N ASP A 31 15.19 25.35 -14.62
CA ASP A 31 15.39 26.58 -13.85
C ASP A 31 14.30 26.76 -12.77
N ALA A 32 13.05 26.42 -13.10
CA ALA A 32 11.94 26.46 -12.15
C ALA A 32 12.06 25.39 -11.05
N VAL A 33 12.44 24.15 -11.39
CA VAL A 33 12.67 23.07 -10.41
C VAL A 33 13.81 23.44 -9.45
N VAL A 34 14.92 23.97 -9.94
CA VAL A 34 16.04 24.41 -9.09
C VAL A 34 15.61 25.52 -8.14
N THR A 35 14.77 26.44 -8.60
CA THR A 35 14.20 27.50 -7.75
C THR A 35 13.31 26.91 -6.66
N LEU A 36 12.45 25.96 -7.02
CA LEU A 36 11.55 25.28 -6.09
C LEU A 36 12.33 24.48 -5.02
N ILE A 37 13.38 23.77 -5.40
CA ILE A 37 14.26 23.05 -4.47
C ILE A 37 14.84 24.02 -3.43
N LYS A 38 15.41 25.16 -3.89
CA LYS A 38 16.01 26.15 -2.99
C LYS A 38 15.00 26.75 -2.03
N GLU A 39 13.77 26.99 -2.50
CA GLU A 39 12.68 27.50 -1.67
C GLU A 39 12.36 26.53 -0.53
N TYR A 40 12.18 25.24 -0.84
CA TYR A 40 11.80 24.24 0.17
C TYR A 40 12.95 23.78 1.05
N GLN A 41 14.21 23.83 0.58
CA GLN A 41 15.39 23.64 1.45
C GLN A 41 15.42 24.63 2.62
N GLY A 42 14.84 25.83 2.46
CA GLY A 42 14.69 26.80 3.55
C GLY A 42 13.50 26.59 4.49
N LYS A 43 12.58 25.67 4.14
CA LYS A 43 11.32 25.44 4.88
C LYS A 43 11.22 24.06 5.53
N VAL A 44 11.88 23.06 4.93
CA VAL A 44 11.85 21.67 5.37
C VAL A 44 12.97 21.41 6.37
N GLU A 45 12.64 20.81 7.50
CA GLU A 45 13.62 20.32 8.47
C GLU A 45 13.95 18.86 8.15
N SER A 46 15.06 18.61 7.45
CA SER A 46 15.51 17.24 7.16
C SER A 46 16.08 16.55 8.40
N LYS A 47 15.67 15.30 8.62
CA LYS A 47 16.09 14.44 9.73
C LYS A 47 16.46 13.06 9.17
N PRO A 48 17.72 12.60 9.36
CA PRO A 48 18.12 11.28 8.88
C PRO A 48 17.21 10.17 9.38
N TYR A 49 16.77 9.31 8.47
CA TYR A 49 15.97 8.14 8.79
C TYR A 49 16.38 6.97 7.91
N VAL A 50 16.42 5.77 8.49
CA VAL A 50 16.65 4.52 7.78
C VAL A 50 15.60 3.52 8.25
N MET A 51 14.91 2.88 7.30
CA MET A 51 13.94 1.84 7.63
C MET A 51 14.61 0.64 8.30
N SER A 52 13.90 -0.01 9.21
CA SER A 52 14.36 -1.15 10.01
C SER A 52 13.21 -2.10 10.33
N GLU A 53 13.46 -3.16 11.11
CA GLU A 53 12.44 -4.09 11.61
C GLU A 53 11.30 -3.40 12.37
N LYS A 54 11.56 -2.19 12.88
CA LYS A 54 10.63 -1.33 13.62
C LYS A 54 9.57 -0.67 12.76
N ASP A 55 9.76 -0.64 11.45
CA ASP A 55 8.80 -0.03 10.53
C ASP A 55 7.57 -0.90 10.35
N VAL A 56 6.43 -0.36 10.78
CA VAL A 56 5.10 -0.92 10.64
C VAL A 56 4.16 0.23 10.30
N ILE A 57 3.47 0.13 9.17
CA ILE A 57 2.63 1.22 8.65
C ILE A 57 1.16 0.86 8.83
N LEU A 58 0.43 1.64 9.63
CA LEU A 58 -1.03 1.52 9.72
C LEU A 58 -1.70 2.31 8.61
N ILE A 59 -2.47 1.64 7.76
CA ILE A 59 -3.30 2.23 6.71
C ILE A 59 -4.69 2.52 7.28
N THR A 60 -5.09 3.79 7.27
CA THR A 60 -6.36 4.23 7.84
C THR A 60 -6.91 5.45 7.13
N TYR A 61 -8.23 5.58 7.08
CA TYR A 61 -8.84 6.89 6.81
C TYR A 61 -8.64 7.83 8.00
N GLY A 62 -8.51 9.13 7.73
CA GLY A 62 -8.44 10.15 8.79
C GLY A 62 -9.70 10.22 9.67
N ASP A 63 -10.83 9.70 9.19
CA ASP A 63 -12.12 9.60 9.88
C ASP A 63 -12.54 8.16 10.20
N GLN A 64 -11.61 7.21 10.11
CA GLN A 64 -11.88 5.78 10.33
C GLN A 64 -12.53 5.50 11.69
N ILE A 65 -12.14 6.27 12.70
CA ILE A 65 -12.70 6.26 14.04
C ILE A 65 -13.16 7.68 14.37
N PHE A 66 -14.32 7.81 15.00
CA PHE A 66 -14.92 9.12 15.32
C PHE A 66 -15.51 9.13 16.73
N HIS A 67 -15.61 10.33 17.29
CA HIS A 67 -16.29 10.60 18.55
C HIS A 67 -17.05 11.92 18.42
N GLU A 68 -18.27 11.98 18.94
CA GLU A 68 -19.09 13.20 18.84
C GLU A 68 -18.41 14.37 19.57
N GLY A 69 -18.44 15.56 18.96
CA GLY A 69 -17.80 16.75 19.53
C GLY A 69 -16.28 16.86 19.32
N GLU A 70 -15.65 15.91 18.62
CA GLU A 70 -14.23 15.94 18.25
C GLU A 70 -14.06 15.92 16.73
N THR A 71 -12.98 16.54 16.23
CA THR A 71 -12.56 16.35 14.83
C THR A 71 -12.05 14.92 14.64
N ALA A 72 -12.35 14.29 13.52
CA ALA A 72 -12.02 12.88 13.29
C ALA A 72 -10.50 12.56 13.43
N LEU A 73 -9.62 13.46 12.96
CA LEU A 73 -8.18 13.32 13.13
C LEU A 73 -7.71 13.38 14.59
N ALA A 74 -8.41 14.12 15.46
CA ALA A 74 -8.11 14.15 16.89
C ALA A 74 -8.49 12.83 17.56
N THR A 75 -9.65 12.28 17.21
CA THR A 75 -10.09 10.97 17.72
C THR A 75 -9.18 9.85 17.22
N LEU A 76 -8.76 9.89 15.95
CA LEU A 76 -7.75 8.97 15.42
C LEU A 76 -6.44 9.07 16.20
N HIS A 77 -5.93 10.28 16.45
CA HIS A 77 -4.71 10.47 17.24
C HIS A 77 -4.84 9.88 18.65
N ARG A 78 -5.98 10.10 19.32
CA ARG A 78 -6.27 9.49 20.63
C ARG A 78 -6.21 7.97 20.58
N PHE A 79 -6.86 7.35 19.59
CA PHE A 79 -6.82 5.90 19.43
C PHE A 79 -5.38 5.39 19.22
N LEU A 80 -4.62 6.04 18.35
CA LEU A 80 -3.24 5.63 18.06
C LEU A 80 -2.37 5.68 19.32
N LYS A 81 -2.49 6.77 20.08
CA LYS A 81 -1.75 7.01 21.31
C LYS A 81 -2.09 6.01 22.42
N GLU A 82 -3.38 5.71 22.59
CA GLU A 82 -3.84 4.81 23.65
C GLU A 82 -3.57 3.33 23.34
N TYR A 83 -3.66 2.93 22.07
CA TYR A 83 -3.76 1.51 21.72
C TYR A 83 -2.58 0.94 20.93
N VAL A 84 -1.83 1.72 20.15
CA VAL A 84 -0.82 1.16 19.23
C VAL A 84 0.52 1.91 19.15
N GLN A 85 0.70 3.01 19.88
CA GLN A 85 1.93 3.80 19.86
C GLN A 85 3.20 2.98 20.15
N ASP A 86 3.08 1.93 20.96
CA ASP A 86 4.16 1.02 21.34
C ASP A 86 4.60 0.07 20.22
N CYS A 87 3.79 -0.12 19.17
CA CYS A 87 4.05 -1.11 18.13
C CYS A 87 3.92 -0.61 16.68
N ILE A 88 3.38 0.59 16.45
CA ILE A 88 3.19 1.18 15.12
C ILE A 88 3.88 2.54 15.07
N ASN A 89 4.97 2.63 14.30
CA ASN A 89 5.76 3.86 14.18
C ASN A 89 5.24 4.81 13.08
N SER A 90 4.47 4.30 12.12
CA SER A 90 4.07 5.03 10.91
C SER A 90 2.58 4.89 10.61
N VAL A 91 1.95 5.96 10.12
CA VAL A 91 0.52 5.98 9.78
C VAL A 91 0.33 6.53 8.37
N HIS A 92 -0.25 5.71 7.49
CA HIS A 92 -0.79 6.14 6.21
C HIS A 92 -2.20 6.65 6.40
N ILE A 93 -2.33 7.97 6.36
CA ILE A 93 -3.62 8.66 6.40
C ILE A 93 -4.09 8.77 4.96
N LEU A 94 -5.05 7.92 4.59
CA LEU A 94 -5.73 7.98 3.29
C LEU A 94 -6.31 9.38 3.05
N PRO A 95 -6.52 9.79 1.79
CA PRO A 95 -6.59 11.20 1.41
C PRO A 95 -7.48 12.03 2.35
N PHE A 96 -6.86 12.94 3.10
CA PHE A 96 -7.54 13.77 4.11
C PHE A 96 -7.85 15.18 3.62
N TYR A 97 -7.51 15.49 2.38
CA TYR A 97 -7.79 16.73 1.68
C TYR A 97 -9.29 16.89 1.40
N PRO A 98 -9.79 18.11 1.08
CA PRO A 98 -11.10 18.27 0.47
C PRO A 98 -11.23 17.46 -0.83
N TYR A 99 -12.33 16.73 -0.98
CA TYR A 99 -12.59 15.87 -2.12
C TYR A 99 -14.08 15.90 -2.51
N SER A 100 -14.38 15.57 -3.77
CA SER A 100 -15.76 15.53 -4.31
C SER A 100 -16.33 14.12 -4.41
N SER A 101 -15.48 13.12 -4.67
CA SER A 101 -15.90 11.72 -4.82
C SER A 101 -14.78 10.73 -4.49
N ASP A 102 -15.04 9.44 -4.76
CA ASP A 102 -14.14 8.29 -4.54
C ASP A 102 -13.50 8.22 -3.14
N ASP A 103 -14.27 8.59 -2.11
CA ASP A 103 -13.88 8.54 -0.68
C ASP A 103 -12.54 9.22 -0.35
N GLY A 104 -12.13 10.21 -1.16
CA GLY A 104 -10.88 10.94 -0.95
C GLY A 104 -10.01 11.04 -2.19
N PHE A 105 -10.21 10.20 -3.21
CA PHE A 105 -9.32 10.15 -4.37
C PHE A 105 -9.68 11.12 -5.50
N SER A 106 -10.79 11.88 -5.39
CA SER A 106 -11.08 13.01 -6.29
C SER A 106 -10.81 14.34 -5.59
N ILE A 107 -9.55 14.80 -5.59
CA ILE A 107 -9.06 15.92 -4.79
C ILE A 107 -9.52 17.27 -5.33
N VAL A 108 -10.12 18.10 -4.47
CA VAL A 108 -10.53 19.47 -4.79
C VAL A 108 -9.40 20.47 -4.53
N ASP A 109 -8.71 20.31 -3.39
CA ASP A 109 -7.59 21.19 -3.00
C ASP A 109 -6.50 20.38 -2.28
N TYR A 110 -5.35 20.23 -2.93
CA TYR A 110 -4.19 19.53 -2.38
C TYR A 110 -3.65 20.15 -1.08
N LYS A 111 -3.74 21.47 -0.90
CA LYS A 111 -3.04 22.17 0.19
C LYS A 111 -3.92 22.41 1.43
N ALA A 112 -5.17 21.97 1.39
CA ALA A 112 -6.11 22.06 2.50
C ALA A 112 -6.32 20.71 3.21
N VAL A 113 -6.79 20.76 4.45
CA VAL A 113 -7.33 19.59 5.15
C VAL A 113 -8.85 19.67 5.08
N CYS A 114 -9.53 18.56 4.80
CA CYS A 114 -10.99 18.49 4.82
C CYS A 114 -11.51 18.96 6.20
N PRO A 115 -12.33 20.01 6.26
CA PRO A 115 -12.79 20.58 7.54
C PRO A 115 -13.52 19.58 8.44
N LEU A 116 -14.21 18.60 7.84
CA LEU A 116 -14.88 17.52 8.58
C LEU A 116 -13.90 16.56 9.26
N LYS A 117 -12.70 16.40 8.70
CA LYS A 117 -11.64 15.55 9.27
C LYS A 117 -10.82 16.31 10.31
N GLY A 118 -10.50 17.57 10.06
CA GLY A 118 -9.78 18.43 11.00
C GLY A 118 -8.98 19.53 10.31
N SER A 119 -7.76 19.76 10.77
CA SER A 119 -6.87 20.82 10.29
C SER A 119 -5.40 20.37 10.27
N TRP A 120 -4.53 21.20 9.68
CA TRP A 120 -3.08 21.00 9.76
C TRP A 120 -2.54 20.95 11.20
N LYS A 121 -3.24 21.55 12.19
CA LYS A 121 -2.89 21.41 13.61
C LYS A 121 -3.02 19.96 14.08
N ASN A 122 -4.05 19.24 13.63
CA ASN A 122 -4.25 17.83 13.96
C ASN A 122 -3.19 16.96 13.28
N ILE A 123 -2.87 17.22 12.01
CA ILE A 123 -1.80 16.53 11.29
C ILE A 123 -0.44 16.74 11.99
N LYS A 124 -0.14 17.96 12.41
CA LYS A 124 1.07 18.26 13.18
C LYS A 124 1.12 17.51 14.51
N ALA A 125 -0.02 17.36 15.20
CA ALA A 125 -0.09 16.58 16.44
C ALA A 125 0.17 15.08 16.20
N LEU A 126 -0.40 14.52 15.13
CA LEU A 126 -0.12 13.13 14.71
C LEU A 126 1.37 12.93 14.37
N ASN A 127 1.97 13.89 13.66
CA ASN A 127 3.38 13.83 13.25
C ASN A 127 4.38 13.86 14.44
N GLN A 128 3.95 14.33 15.62
CA GLN A 128 4.80 14.30 16.83
C GLN A 128 4.97 12.88 17.39
N ASP A 129 3.98 12.01 17.19
CA ASP A 129 3.96 10.66 17.74
C ASP A 129 4.25 9.58 16.66
N HIS A 130 3.98 9.88 15.38
CA HIS A 130 4.14 8.93 14.27
C HIS A 130 4.73 9.58 13.00
N ARG A 131 5.46 8.79 12.21
CA ARG A 131 5.79 9.15 10.82
C ARG A 131 4.53 9.08 9.98
N LEU A 132 4.32 10.06 9.09
CA LEU A 132 3.09 10.12 8.30
C LEU A 132 3.35 9.79 6.83
N MET A 133 2.51 8.93 6.27
CA MET A 133 2.41 8.71 4.83
C MET A 133 1.18 9.44 4.30
N PHE A 134 1.40 10.29 3.29
CA PHE A 134 0.33 11.00 2.58
C PHE A 134 0.17 10.44 1.17
N ASP A 135 -1.05 10.45 0.65
CA ASP A 135 -1.31 10.18 -0.77
C ASP A 135 -0.97 11.39 -1.63
N GLY A 136 -0.06 11.18 -2.58
CA GLY A 136 0.12 11.99 -3.78
C GLY A 136 -0.83 11.50 -4.86
N VAL A 137 -2.09 11.94 -4.81
CA VAL A 137 -3.09 11.70 -5.87
C VAL A 137 -2.82 12.65 -7.04
N ILE A 138 -1.78 12.34 -7.81
CA ILE A 138 -1.18 13.27 -8.79
C ILE A 138 -1.43 12.86 -10.24
N ASN A 139 -2.11 11.74 -10.52
CA ASN A 139 -2.53 11.44 -11.90
C ASN A 139 -3.71 12.32 -12.35
N HIS A 140 -4.62 12.59 -11.42
CA HIS A 140 -5.89 13.23 -11.68
C HIS A 140 -6.30 14.09 -10.47
N MET A 141 -7.27 14.97 -10.69
CA MET A 141 -7.90 15.74 -9.63
C MET A 141 -9.40 15.89 -9.88
N SER A 142 -10.12 16.48 -8.95
CA SER A 142 -11.54 16.75 -9.08
C SER A 142 -11.83 17.77 -10.19
N GLN A 143 -12.89 17.55 -10.96
CA GLN A 143 -13.47 18.60 -11.82
C GLN A 143 -13.90 19.86 -11.03
N LEU A 144 -14.12 19.74 -9.72
CA LEU A 144 -14.48 20.88 -8.85
C LEU A 144 -13.24 21.61 -8.31
N SER A 145 -12.05 21.25 -8.78
CA SER A 145 -10.82 21.90 -8.35
C SER A 145 -10.63 23.26 -9.00
N HIS A 146 -9.84 24.10 -8.32
CA HIS A 146 -9.48 25.41 -8.85
C HIS A 146 -8.72 25.32 -10.19
N TRP A 147 -7.90 24.29 -10.38
CA TRP A 147 -7.15 24.14 -11.65
C TRP A 147 -8.11 23.85 -12.80
N PHE A 148 -9.13 23.01 -12.58
CA PHE A 148 -10.12 22.70 -13.62
C PHE A 148 -11.07 23.87 -13.89
N GLU A 149 -11.50 24.58 -12.85
CA GLU A 149 -12.23 25.86 -12.97
C GLU A 149 -11.45 26.82 -13.90
N LYS A 150 -10.15 26.98 -13.67
CA LYS A 150 -9.30 27.85 -14.49
C LYS A 150 -9.08 27.36 -15.91
N PHE A 151 -9.01 26.04 -16.11
CA PHE A 151 -8.96 25.42 -17.43
C PHE A 151 -10.23 25.70 -18.25
N LEU A 152 -11.42 25.63 -17.63
CA LEU A 152 -12.70 25.98 -18.27
C LEU A 152 -12.85 27.49 -18.49
N ALA A 153 -12.20 28.31 -17.68
CA ALA A 153 -12.13 29.77 -17.89
C ALA A 153 -11.11 30.21 -18.95
N ASN A 154 -10.49 29.26 -19.68
CA ASN A 154 -9.43 29.52 -20.67
C ASN A 154 -8.25 30.35 -20.11
N ASP A 155 -7.94 30.19 -18.82
CA ASP A 155 -6.82 30.88 -18.17
C ASP A 155 -5.48 30.41 -18.80
N PRO A 156 -4.64 31.31 -19.35
CA PRO A 156 -3.40 30.92 -20.04
C PRO A 156 -2.40 30.13 -19.17
N GLU A 157 -2.49 30.23 -17.84
CA GLU A 157 -1.65 29.42 -16.95
C GLU A 157 -2.10 27.95 -16.93
N TYR A 158 -3.41 27.70 -17.03
CA TYR A 158 -4.05 26.39 -16.83
C TYR A 158 -4.59 25.76 -18.13
N TYR A 159 -4.51 26.46 -19.26
CA TYR A 159 -5.09 26.05 -20.54
C TYR A 159 -4.71 24.61 -20.95
N ASP A 160 -3.46 24.20 -20.74
CA ASP A 160 -2.95 22.86 -21.07
C ASP A 160 -2.73 21.97 -19.83
N PHE A 161 -3.46 22.19 -18.72
CA PHE A 161 -3.28 21.39 -17.48
C PHE A 161 -3.96 20.02 -17.51
N PHE A 162 -4.94 19.84 -18.39
CA PHE A 162 -5.72 18.61 -18.51
C PHE A 162 -5.61 18.06 -19.92
N THR A 163 -5.73 16.74 -20.06
CA THR A 163 -5.63 16.10 -21.37
C THR A 163 -6.96 16.23 -22.11
N GLU A 164 -7.03 17.19 -23.03
CA GLU A 164 -8.15 17.35 -23.96
C GLU A 164 -7.83 16.66 -25.30
N LEU A 165 -8.79 15.93 -25.86
CA LEU A 165 -8.61 15.20 -27.12
C LEU A 165 -9.84 15.28 -28.02
N ASP A 166 -9.62 15.25 -29.33
CA ASP A 166 -10.71 15.08 -30.30
C ASP A 166 -11.38 13.70 -30.09
N PRO A 167 -12.71 13.64 -29.87
CA PRO A 167 -13.43 12.39 -29.63
C PRO A 167 -13.45 11.43 -30.83
N SER A 168 -13.04 11.88 -32.02
CA SER A 168 -12.89 11.05 -33.22
C SER A 168 -11.57 10.26 -33.25
N LEU A 169 -10.62 10.53 -32.35
CA LEU A 169 -9.35 9.83 -32.29
C LEU A 169 -9.53 8.36 -31.87
N ASP A 170 -8.70 7.48 -32.45
CA ASP A 170 -8.69 6.07 -32.08
C ASP A 170 -7.98 5.87 -30.73
N LEU A 171 -8.78 5.58 -29.70
CA LEU A 171 -8.33 5.29 -28.34
C LEU A 171 -8.50 3.80 -27.99
N SER A 172 -8.54 2.92 -28.99
CA SER A 172 -8.74 1.47 -28.82
C SER A 172 -7.55 0.76 -28.16
N ALA A 173 -6.33 1.29 -28.33
CA ALA A 173 -5.11 0.74 -27.74
C ALA A 173 -5.02 0.98 -26.21
N VAL A 174 -5.74 1.98 -25.68
CA VAL A 174 -5.65 2.41 -24.29
C VAL A 174 -6.20 1.35 -23.34
N VAL A 175 -5.43 1.00 -22.31
CA VAL A 175 -5.89 0.11 -21.25
C VAL A 175 -6.85 0.85 -20.31
N ARG A 176 -8.08 0.34 -20.17
CA ARG A 176 -9.12 0.98 -19.36
C ARG A 176 -9.36 0.22 -18.04
N PRO A 177 -9.24 0.88 -16.88
CA PRO A 177 -9.55 0.24 -15.59
C PRO A 177 -11.06 0.14 -15.34
N ARG A 178 -11.87 0.95 -16.03
CA ARG A 178 -13.32 1.03 -15.90
C ARG A 178 -14.01 0.83 -17.26
N THR A 179 -15.30 0.52 -17.22
CA THR A 179 -16.13 0.34 -18.42
C THR A 179 -16.76 1.65 -18.91
N THR A 180 -16.54 2.76 -18.22
CA THR A 180 -17.03 4.09 -18.59
C THR A 180 -16.27 4.65 -19.81
N PRO A 181 -16.86 5.62 -20.55
CA PRO A 181 -16.14 6.35 -21.58
C PRO A 181 -14.87 6.99 -21.04
N LEU A 182 -13.84 7.07 -21.89
CA LEU A 182 -12.52 7.63 -21.54
C LEU A 182 -12.49 9.16 -21.63
N LEU A 183 -13.33 9.74 -22.49
CA LEU A 183 -13.51 11.18 -22.64
C LEU A 183 -14.86 11.59 -22.06
N THR A 184 -14.85 12.67 -21.29
CA THR A 184 -16.04 13.31 -20.72
C THR A 184 -16.20 14.70 -21.32
N GLU A 185 -17.44 15.06 -21.65
CA GLU A 185 -17.78 16.38 -22.19
C GLU A 185 -17.93 17.41 -21.07
N PHE A 186 -17.26 18.54 -21.22
CA PHE A 186 -17.39 19.72 -20.39
C PHE A 186 -17.67 20.94 -21.28
N ILE A 187 -18.35 21.95 -20.71
CA ILE A 187 -18.62 23.21 -21.40
C ILE A 187 -17.73 24.26 -20.74
N ASP A 188 -16.92 24.95 -21.54
CA ASP A 188 -16.09 26.05 -21.06
C ASP A 188 -16.91 27.35 -20.89
N ASP A 189 -16.30 28.38 -20.31
CA ASP A 189 -16.98 29.65 -20.02
C ASP A 189 -17.43 30.41 -21.29
N GLU A 190 -16.90 30.03 -22.45
CA GLU A 190 -17.28 30.57 -23.76
C GLU A 190 -18.41 29.76 -24.44
N GLY A 191 -18.83 28.65 -23.84
CA GLY A 191 -19.87 27.77 -24.34
C GLY A 191 -19.39 26.69 -25.32
N SER A 192 -18.08 26.52 -25.47
CA SER A 192 -17.48 25.48 -26.32
C SER A 192 -17.40 24.14 -25.58
N ILE A 193 -17.59 23.05 -26.31
CA ILE A 193 -17.46 21.69 -25.78
C ILE A 193 -15.99 21.29 -25.77
N ARG A 194 -15.52 20.81 -24.61
CA ARG A 194 -14.19 20.29 -24.36
C ARG A 194 -14.30 18.81 -24.02
N HIS A 195 -13.54 17.95 -24.68
CA HIS A 195 -13.54 16.50 -24.43
C HIS A 195 -12.30 16.12 -23.61
N VAL A 196 -12.48 16.01 -22.29
CA VAL A 196 -11.38 15.81 -21.34
C VAL A 196 -11.22 14.34 -20.96
N TRP A 197 -9.98 13.88 -20.86
CA TRP A 197 -9.60 12.53 -20.45
C TRP A 197 -9.92 12.29 -18.98
N THR A 198 -10.68 11.22 -18.71
CA THR A 198 -11.14 10.82 -17.37
C THR A 198 -10.98 9.31 -17.21
N THR A 199 -9.80 8.87 -16.77
CA THR A 199 -9.43 7.44 -16.70
C THR A 199 -10.34 6.63 -15.75
N PHE A 200 -10.78 7.26 -14.65
CA PHE A 200 -11.46 6.57 -13.55
C PHE A 200 -12.95 6.92 -13.46
N SER A 201 -13.30 8.19 -13.51
CA SER A 201 -14.69 8.67 -13.51
C SER A 201 -14.77 10.08 -14.07
N ALA A 202 -15.95 10.51 -14.50
CA ALA A 202 -16.20 11.88 -14.99
C ALA A 202 -15.79 12.98 -14.00
N ASP A 203 -15.71 12.66 -12.71
CA ASP A 203 -15.29 13.60 -11.67
C ASP A 203 -13.77 13.70 -11.51
N GLN A 204 -13.03 12.70 -12.02
CA GLN A 204 -11.57 12.58 -11.91
C GLN A 204 -10.95 12.92 -13.27
N VAL A 205 -10.56 14.18 -13.43
CA VAL A 205 -9.96 14.73 -14.66
C VAL A 205 -8.44 14.52 -14.63
N ASP A 206 -7.92 13.84 -15.65
CA ASP A 206 -6.50 13.48 -15.72
C ASP A 206 -5.62 14.70 -16.05
N LEU A 207 -4.53 14.84 -15.30
CA LEU A 207 -3.53 15.88 -15.48
C LEU A 207 -2.64 15.59 -16.70
N ASN A 208 -2.28 16.65 -17.43
CA ASN A 208 -1.48 16.59 -18.65
C ASN A 208 0.02 16.80 -18.37
N TYR A 209 0.74 15.71 -18.09
CA TYR A 209 2.18 15.78 -17.79
C TYR A 209 3.07 16.10 -18.99
N ALA A 210 2.54 16.09 -20.22
CA ALA A 210 3.28 16.59 -21.39
C ALA A 210 3.56 18.10 -21.28
N ASN A 211 2.80 18.82 -20.44
CA ASN A 211 3.07 20.21 -20.07
C ASN A 211 3.90 20.26 -18.78
N TYR A 212 5.15 20.71 -18.86
CA TYR A 212 6.06 20.79 -17.70
C TYR A 212 5.52 21.68 -16.56
N LYS A 213 4.62 22.61 -16.82
CA LYS A 213 4.00 23.46 -15.78
C LYS A 213 3.14 22.64 -14.81
N VAL A 214 2.51 21.56 -15.30
CA VAL A 214 1.77 20.61 -14.45
C VAL A 214 2.74 19.93 -13.49
N LEU A 215 3.88 19.45 -14.01
CA LEU A 215 4.93 18.86 -13.18
C LEU A 215 5.39 19.83 -12.09
N LEU A 216 5.65 21.10 -12.42
CA LEU A 216 6.09 22.11 -11.44
C LEU A 216 5.08 22.30 -10.30
N LYS A 217 3.78 22.41 -10.61
CA LYS A 217 2.72 22.55 -9.59
C LYS A 217 2.60 21.29 -8.73
N VAL A 218 2.78 20.11 -9.32
CA VAL A 218 2.75 18.84 -8.60
C VAL A 218 3.96 18.70 -7.67
N LEU A 219 5.17 19.05 -8.12
CA LEU A 219 6.36 19.06 -7.27
C LEU A 219 6.18 20.01 -6.07
N ASP A 220 5.58 21.18 -6.29
CA ASP A 220 5.26 22.13 -5.23
C ASP A 220 4.24 21.52 -4.23
N VAL A 221 3.25 20.78 -4.70
CA VAL A 221 2.33 20.01 -3.84
C VAL A 221 3.10 18.97 -3.01
N LEU A 222 3.92 18.12 -3.62
CA LEU A 222 4.67 17.07 -2.93
C LEU A 222 5.66 17.64 -1.90
N LEU A 223 6.38 18.70 -2.24
CA LEU A 223 7.29 19.38 -1.32
C LEU A 223 6.52 20.07 -0.17
N SER A 224 5.33 20.61 -0.43
CA SER A 224 4.47 21.15 0.64
C SER A 224 3.96 20.07 1.59
N TYR A 225 3.76 18.84 1.12
CA TYR A 225 3.43 17.72 2.00
C TYR A 225 4.57 17.40 2.95
N ILE A 226 5.80 17.39 2.45
CA ILE A 226 7.02 17.17 3.24
C ILE A 226 7.20 18.27 4.27
N GLU A 227 7.08 19.54 3.86
CA GLU A 227 7.08 20.71 4.77
C GLU A 227 6.08 20.53 5.92
N ARG A 228 4.92 19.91 5.63
CA ARG A 228 3.81 19.74 6.58
C ARG A 228 3.86 18.42 7.36
N GLY A 229 4.96 17.66 7.26
CA GLY A 229 5.22 16.49 8.08
C GLY A 229 5.04 15.13 7.39
N ALA A 230 4.88 15.08 6.06
CA ALA A 230 4.97 13.81 5.34
C ALA A 230 6.39 13.25 5.45
N SER A 231 6.50 12.01 5.92
CA SER A 231 7.75 11.23 5.91
C SER A 231 7.77 10.19 4.80
N LEU A 232 6.59 9.82 4.30
CA LEU A 232 6.42 8.96 3.15
C LEU A 232 5.36 9.55 2.21
N ILE A 233 5.50 9.29 0.92
CA ILE A 233 4.54 9.69 -0.11
C ILE A 233 4.12 8.46 -0.91
N ARG A 234 2.82 8.18 -0.91
CA ARG A 234 2.22 7.16 -1.78
C ARG A 234 1.79 7.79 -3.09
N LEU A 235 2.38 7.37 -4.20
CA LEU A 235 2.00 7.78 -5.54
C LEU A 235 0.83 6.92 -6.03
N ASP A 236 -0.36 7.52 -6.00
CA ASP A 236 -1.61 6.89 -6.39
C ASP A 236 -1.78 6.84 -7.91
N ALA A 237 -2.28 5.71 -8.44
CA ALA A 237 -2.57 5.54 -9.86
C ALA A 237 -1.41 5.93 -10.80
N ILE A 238 -0.16 5.80 -10.32
CA ILE A 238 1.00 6.40 -10.97
C ILE A 238 1.26 5.82 -12.38
N ALA A 239 0.82 4.59 -12.62
CA ALA A 239 0.98 3.92 -13.92
C ALA A 239 0.32 4.64 -15.08
N PHE A 240 -0.71 5.46 -14.82
CA PHE A 240 -1.50 6.18 -15.83
C PHE A 240 -1.01 7.62 -16.08
N ILE A 241 0.05 8.07 -15.38
CA ILE A 241 0.44 9.49 -15.34
C ILE A 241 0.76 10.08 -16.72
N TRP A 242 1.31 9.28 -17.64
CA TRP A 242 1.67 9.71 -19.00
C TRP A 242 0.73 9.12 -20.06
N LYS A 243 0.40 9.92 -21.08
CA LYS A 243 -0.55 9.57 -22.14
C LYS A 243 0.09 9.76 -23.50
N GLU A 244 0.04 8.72 -24.33
CA GLU A 244 0.55 8.74 -25.71
C GLU A 244 -0.41 7.97 -26.62
N ILE A 245 -1.04 8.67 -27.56
CA ILE A 245 -2.05 8.10 -28.46
C ILE A 245 -1.40 7.00 -29.32
N GLY A 246 -2.10 5.87 -29.47
CA GLY A 246 -1.59 4.68 -30.16
C GLY A 246 -0.84 3.71 -29.25
N THR A 247 -0.64 4.06 -27.97
CA THR A 247 -0.06 3.16 -26.95
C THR A 247 -1.13 2.67 -25.96
N ASN A 248 -0.71 1.88 -24.99
CA ASN A 248 -1.57 1.45 -23.89
C ASN A 248 -1.81 2.54 -22.82
N CYS A 249 -1.05 3.65 -22.83
CA CYS A 249 -1.04 4.72 -21.82
C CYS A 249 -0.84 4.24 -20.37
N VAL A 250 -0.12 3.12 -20.18
CA VAL A 250 0.11 2.52 -18.87
C VAL A 250 1.53 1.97 -18.81
N HIS A 251 2.29 2.33 -17.77
CA HIS A 251 3.71 1.97 -17.59
C HIS A 251 4.66 2.52 -18.69
N LEU A 252 4.32 3.65 -19.29
CA LEU A 252 5.16 4.24 -20.33
C LEU A 252 6.54 4.64 -19.77
N PRO A 253 7.62 4.65 -20.57
CA PRO A 253 8.95 5.05 -20.10
C PRO A 253 8.98 6.43 -19.42
N GLN A 254 8.16 7.36 -19.91
CA GLN A 254 8.02 8.70 -19.33
C GLN A 254 7.44 8.67 -17.92
N THR A 255 6.60 7.67 -17.59
CA THR A 255 6.12 7.45 -16.21
C THR A 255 7.29 7.17 -15.27
N HIS A 256 8.19 6.26 -15.67
CA HIS A 256 9.38 5.92 -14.87
C HIS A 256 10.32 7.12 -14.72
N GLU A 257 10.61 7.84 -15.81
CA GLU A 257 11.42 9.07 -15.79
C GLU A 257 10.85 10.14 -14.85
N LEU A 258 9.52 10.32 -14.85
CA LEU A 258 8.85 11.25 -13.94
C LEU A 258 9.06 10.85 -12.47
N ILE A 259 8.92 9.57 -12.12
CA ILE A 259 9.09 9.12 -10.73
C ILE A 259 10.55 9.26 -10.29
N GLN A 260 11.50 8.92 -11.18
CA GLN A 260 12.92 9.10 -10.92
C GLN A 260 13.26 10.57 -10.65
N MET A 261 12.80 11.48 -11.52
CA MET A 261 13.01 12.91 -11.32
C MET A 261 12.29 13.42 -10.06
N MET A 262 11.06 12.98 -9.76
CA MET A 262 10.36 13.35 -8.52
C MET A 262 11.16 12.93 -7.29
N ARG A 263 11.75 11.72 -7.29
CA ARG A 263 12.64 11.26 -6.22
C ARG A 263 13.85 12.15 -6.09
N GLU A 264 14.53 12.49 -7.18
CA GLU A 264 15.70 13.36 -7.14
C GLU A 264 15.35 14.77 -6.62
N VAL A 265 14.21 15.35 -7.01
CA VAL A 265 13.75 16.64 -6.50
C VAL A 265 13.46 16.57 -4.99
N ILE A 266 12.73 15.55 -4.56
CA ILE A 266 12.40 15.34 -3.15
C ILE A 266 13.67 15.14 -2.32
N HIS A 267 14.60 14.30 -2.77
CA HIS A 267 15.85 14.01 -2.06
C HIS A 267 16.85 15.16 -2.08
N ALA A 268 16.69 16.15 -2.98
CA ALA A 268 17.45 17.40 -2.90
C ALA A 268 17.03 18.26 -1.71
N VAL A 269 15.80 18.07 -1.21
CA VAL A 269 15.22 18.81 -0.08
C VAL A 269 15.27 17.98 1.22
N ALA A 270 14.90 16.70 1.14
CA ALA A 270 14.83 15.78 2.27
C ALA A 270 15.17 14.34 1.80
N PRO A 271 16.44 13.89 1.92
CA PRO A 271 16.90 12.59 1.43
C PRO A 271 16.28 11.39 2.16
N GLU A 272 15.70 11.60 3.34
CA GLU A 272 15.06 10.54 4.14
C GLU A 272 13.64 10.19 3.69
N ILE A 273 13.04 10.96 2.78
CA ILE A 273 11.66 10.76 2.34
C ILE A 273 11.54 9.50 1.50
N ILE A 274 10.56 8.68 1.85
CA ILE A 274 10.30 7.39 1.22
C ILE A 274 9.14 7.55 0.24
N ILE A 275 9.39 7.16 -1.01
CA ILE A 275 8.36 7.10 -2.06
C ILE A 275 7.89 5.66 -2.20
N ILE A 276 6.57 5.46 -2.16
CA ILE A 276 5.92 4.19 -2.44
C ILE A 276 5.00 4.35 -3.65
N THR A 277 5.10 3.43 -4.61
CA THR A 277 4.20 3.38 -5.76
C THR A 277 3.10 2.37 -5.52
N GLU A 278 1.88 2.71 -5.95
CA GLU A 278 0.77 1.79 -5.96
C GLU A 278 0.40 1.41 -7.40
N THR A 279 0.61 0.13 -7.74
CA THR A 279 0.25 -0.42 -9.04
C THR A 279 -0.32 -1.84 -8.93
N ASN A 280 -1.64 -1.96 -8.96
CA ASN A 280 -2.35 -3.26 -8.97
C ASN A 280 -2.32 -3.94 -10.35
N VAL A 281 -1.14 -4.43 -10.72
CA VAL A 281 -0.81 -5.05 -12.01
C VAL A 281 -0.10 -6.40 -11.81
N PRO A 282 0.13 -7.20 -12.88
CA PRO A 282 0.99 -8.38 -12.79
C PRO A 282 2.33 -8.09 -12.10
N HIS A 283 2.87 -9.10 -11.41
CA HIS A 283 3.99 -8.93 -10.49
C HIS A 283 5.24 -8.29 -11.13
N ASP A 284 5.56 -8.70 -12.36
CA ASP A 284 6.67 -8.18 -13.16
C ASP A 284 6.53 -6.71 -13.53
N GLU A 285 5.30 -6.27 -13.88
CA GLU A 285 4.99 -4.86 -14.13
C GLU A 285 5.05 -4.01 -12.84
N ASN A 286 4.72 -4.59 -11.69
CA ASN A 286 4.73 -3.86 -10.41
C ASN A 286 6.16 -3.65 -9.87
N ILE A 287 7.05 -4.63 -10.03
CA ILE A 287 8.44 -4.52 -9.55
C ILE A 287 9.32 -3.64 -10.44
N SER A 288 8.89 -3.30 -11.65
CA SER A 288 9.65 -2.38 -12.52
C SER A 288 9.80 -0.99 -11.90
N TYR A 289 8.88 -0.59 -11.02
CA TYR A 289 8.92 0.69 -10.30
C TYR A 289 10.02 0.79 -9.23
N PHE A 290 10.76 -0.29 -8.98
CA PHE A 290 12.03 -0.17 -8.25
C PHE A 290 13.14 0.49 -9.09
N GLY A 291 12.93 0.64 -10.41
CA GLY A 291 13.93 1.13 -11.35
C GLY A 291 15.17 0.22 -11.35
N ASN A 292 16.35 0.82 -11.23
CA ASN A 292 17.60 0.08 -11.04
C ASN A 292 17.87 -0.33 -9.57
N GLY A 293 16.91 -0.07 -8.67
CA GLY A 293 17.01 -0.29 -7.24
C GLY A 293 17.55 0.91 -6.46
N SER A 294 17.80 2.06 -7.09
CA SER A 294 18.32 3.25 -6.40
C SER A 294 17.76 4.59 -6.87
N ASP A 295 16.95 4.59 -7.93
CA ASP A 295 16.56 5.78 -8.67
C ASP A 295 15.06 6.03 -8.72
N GLU A 296 14.20 5.04 -8.45
CA GLU A 296 12.74 5.19 -8.56
C GLU A 296 12.02 5.00 -7.20
N ALA A 297 11.05 4.10 -7.04
CA ALA A 297 10.36 3.91 -5.77
C ALA A 297 11.27 3.24 -4.72
N HIS A 298 11.08 3.58 -3.45
CA HIS A 298 11.73 2.89 -2.34
C HIS A 298 10.96 1.64 -1.93
N MET A 299 9.63 1.70 -2.08
CA MET A 299 8.73 0.59 -1.81
C MET A 299 7.71 0.41 -2.93
N VAL A 300 7.30 -0.82 -3.15
CA VAL A 300 6.15 -1.15 -4.01
C VAL A 300 5.18 -2.04 -3.24
N TYR A 301 3.88 -1.83 -3.46
CA TYR A 301 2.85 -2.70 -2.87
C TYR A 301 2.99 -4.14 -3.35
N ASN A 302 2.86 -5.11 -2.45
CA ASN A 302 2.91 -6.52 -2.81
C ASN A 302 1.51 -7.09 -3.14
N PHE A 303 0.92 -6.64 -4.25
CA PHE A 303 -0.48 -6.95 -4.61
C PHE A 303 -0.80 -8.43 -4.86
N ALA A 304 0.19 -9.27 -5.17
CA ALA A 304 -0.02 -10.70 -5.31
C ALA A 304 -0.24 -11.40 -3.96
N LEU A 305 0.28 -10.84 -2.86
CA LEU A 305 0.21 -11.45 -1.53
C LEU A 305 -1.22 -11.61 -0.99
N PRO A 306 -2.08 -10.56 -0.94
CA PRO A 306 -3.42 -10.69 -0.39
C PRO A 306 -4.29 -11.82 -0.99
N PRO A 307 -4.49 -11.91 -2.33
CA PRO A 307 -5.29 -12.97 -2.93
C PRO A 307 -4.63 -14.35 -2.84
N LEU A 308 -3.30 -14.47 -3.00
CA LEU A 308 -2.62 -15.77 -2.87
C LEU A 308 -2.70 -16.32 -1.46
N LEU A 309 -2.51 -15.45 -0.46
CA LEU A 309 -2.58 -15.84 0.94
C LEU A 309 -4.01 -16.29 1.31
N ALA A 310 -5.03 -15.56 0.85
CA ALA A 310 -6.42 -15.98 1.02
C ALA A 310 -6.69 -17.33 0.33
N PHE A 311 -6.25 -17.50 -0.92
CA PHE A 311 -6.36 -18.76 -1.63
C PHE A 311 -5.71 -19.92 -0.88
N SER A 312 -4.44 -19.76 -0.46
CA SER A 312 -3.69 -20.81 0.23
C SER A 312 -4.28 -21.20 1.58
N ILE A 313 -4.81 -20.24 2.36
CA ILE A 313 -5.49 -20.54 3.63
C ILE A 313 -6.79 -21.31 3.38
N LEU A 314 -7.56 -20.92 2.36
CA LEU A 314 -8.84 -21.56 2.04
C LEU A 314 -8.67 -22.96 1.42
N SER A 315 -7.65 -23.15 0.58
CA SER A 315 -7.33 -24.44 -0.03
C SER A 315 -6.54 -25.36 0.91
N GLY A 316 -5.88 -24.82 1.93
CA GLY A 316 -4.90 -25.54 2.73
C GLY A 316 -3.70 -25.97 1.88
N ASP A 317 -3.27 -25.17 0.91
CA ASP A 317 -2.16 -25.50 0.02
C ASP A 317 -1.27 -24.27 -0.25
N THR A 318 -0.02 -24.34 0.19
CA THR A 318 1.01 -23.30 0.07
C THR A 318 1.85 -23.42 -1.20
N THR A 319 1.58 -24.37 -2.10
CA THR A 319 2.40 -24.63 -3.30
C THR A 319 2.52 -23.38 -4.17
N LYS A 320 1.39 -22.75 -4.52
CA LYS A 320 1.37 -21.54 -5.36
C LYS A 320 2.00 -20.35 -4.64
N LEU A 321 1.69 -20.16 -3.35
CA LEU A 321 2.27 -19.11 -2.52
C LEU A 321 3.80 -19.24 -2.41
N THR A 322 4.31 -20.45 -2.17
CA THR A 322 5.75 -20.74 -2.05
C THR A 322 6.47 -20.58 -3.38
N ALA A 323 5.88 -21.07 -4.48
CA ALA A 323 6.45 -20.93 -5.81
C ALA A 323 6.57 -19.45 -6.23
N TRP A 324 5.52 -18.66 -6.00
CA TRP A 324 5.55 -17.21 -6.23
C TRP A 324 6.51 -16.49 -5.29
N ALA A 325 6.51 -16.80 -3.99
CA ALA A 325 7.39 -16.15 -3.03
C ALA A 325 8.88 -16.33 -3.40
N LYS A 326 9.25 -17.51 -3.93
CA LYS A 326 10.61 -17.78 -4.44
C LYS A 326 11.01 -16.93 -5.65
N THR A 327 10.06 -16.30 -6.36
CA THR A 327 10.38 -15.37 -7.45
C THR A 327 10.68 -13.96 -6.95
N LEU A 328 10.35 -13.64 -5.70
CA LEU A 328 10.60 -12.32 -5.12
C LEU A 328 12.10 -12.05 -5.06
N LYS A 329 12.52 -11.01 -5.76
CA LYS A 329 13.89 -10.50 -5.79
C LYS A 329 13.85 -8.99 -5.64
N LEU A 330 14.81 -8.45 -4.90
CA LEU A 330 15.03 -7.02 -4.81
C LEU A 330 16.23 -6.67 -5.71
N PRO A 331 16.14 -5.60 -6.52
CA PRO A 331 17.26 -5.18 -7.38
C PRO A 331 18.44 -4.60 -6.58
N SER A 332 18.23 -4.21 -5.32
CA SER A 332 19.25 -3.69 -4.41
C SER A 332 18.85 -3.91 -2.95
N ASP A 333 19.73 -3.55 -2.02
CA ASP A 333 19.48 -3.46 -0.58
C ASP A 333 18.91 -2.09 -0.15
N MET A 334 18.45 -1.28 -1.10
CA MET A 334 17.89 0.07 -0.88
C MET A 334 16.39 0.16 -1.11
N VAL A 335 15.77 -0.92 -1.59
CA VAL A 335 14.34 -1.00 -1.86
C VAL A 335 13.74 -2.22 -1.16
N CYS A 336 12.45 -2.19 -0.85
CA CYS A 336 11.77 -3.31 -0.23
C CYS A 336 10.29 -3.40 -0.61
N PHE A 337 9.67 -4.55 -0.36
CA PHE A 337 8.23 -4.71 -0.59
C PHE A 337 7.41 -4.08 0.55
N PHE A 338 6.23 -3.57 0.21
CA PHE A 338 5.19 -3.22 1.17
C PHE A 338 4.16 -4.34 1.23
N ASN A 339 4.22 -5.15 2.29
CA ASN A 339 3.45 -6.38 2.44
C ASN A 339 2.16 -6.11 3.22
N PHE A 340 1.01 -6.51 2.69
CA PHE A 340 -0.29 -6.24 3.31
C PHE A 340 -1.28 -7.37 3.01
N THR A 341 -2.36 -7.45 3.78
CA THR A 341 -3.51 -8.34 3.48
C THR A 341 -4.73 -7.60 2.97
N ALA A 342 -4.92 -6.34 3.37
CA ALA A 342 -6.09 -5.56 3.00
C ALA A 342 -5.73 -4.09 2.87
N SER A 343 -6.53 -3.36 2.12
CA SER A 343 -6.45 -1.92 2.01
C SER A 343 -7.86 -1.34 1.99
N HIS A 344 -7.96 -0.05 1.66
CA HIS A 344 -9.23 0.60 1.41
C HIS A 344 -9.93 0.05 0.16
N ASP A 345 -9.20 -0.54 -0.79
CA ASP A 345 -9.75 -1.20 -1.96
C ASP A 345 -10.16 -2.65 -1.68
N GLY A 346 -10.81 -3.26 -2.68
CA GLY A 346 -11.02 -4.70 -2.67
C GLY A 346 -9.71 -5.46 -2.88
N ILE A 347 -9.70 -6.74 -2.57
CA ILE A 347 -8.58 -7.64 -2.85
C ILE A 347 -8.50 -7.81 -4.37
N GLY A 348 -7.53 -7.14 -4.99
CA GLY A 348 -7.28 -7.24 -6.42
C GLY A 348 -6.84 -8.65 -6.83
N VAL A 349 -7.39 -9.16 -7.93
CA VAL A 349 -7.02 -10.50 -8.44
C VAL A 349 -6.20 -10.46 -9.73
N ARG A 350 -5.88 -9.26 -10.24
CA ARG A 350 -5.02 -9.10 -11.42
C ARG A 350 -3.60 -9.60 -11.17
N ALA A 351 -3.03 -9.30 -10.01
CA ALA A 351 -1.66 -9.66 -9.68
C ALA A 351 -1.41 -11.19 -9.65
N VAL A 352 -2.48 -12.00 -9.59
CA VAL A 352 -2.43 -13.46 -9.55
C VAL A 352 -2.92 -14.15 -10.81
N SER A 353 -3.31 -13.41 -11.86
CA SER A 353 -3.88 -14.00 -13.07
C SER A 353 -2.93 -14.94 -13.81
N ASN A 354 -1.61 -14.78 -13.60
CA ASN A 354 -0.58 -15.63 -14.17
C ASN A 354 -0.07 -16.71 -13.19
N ILE A 355 -0.65 -16.78 -11.97
CA ILE A 355 -0.22 -17.66 -10.88
C ILE A 355 -1.31 -18.70 -10.59
N LEU A 356 -2.56 -18.23 -10.50
CA LEU A 356 -3.75 -19.06 -10.33
C LEU A 356 -4.39 -19.32 -11.69
N ASP A 357 -4.78 -20.57 -11.93
CA ASP A 357 -5.58 -20.91 -13.10
C ASP A 357 -7.05 -20.45 -12.94
N LYS A 358 -7.86 -20.67 -13.97
CA LYS A 358 -9.26 -20.23 -13.99
C LYS A 358 -10.10 -20.90 -12.89
N ASP A 359 -9.86 -22.16 -12.57
CA ASP A 359 -10.64 -22.90 -11.58
C ASP A 359 -10.23 -22.49 -10.16
N GLU A 360 -8.93 -22.31 -9.92
CA GLU A 360 -8.37 -21.76 -8.68
C GLU A 360 -8.87 -20.33 -8.41
N LEU A 361 -8.90 -19.48 -9.44
CA LEU A 361 -9.44 -18.12 -9.31
C LEU A 361 -10.96 -18.14 -9.05
N ASN A 362 -11.70 -19.03 -9.74
CA ASN A 362 -13.13 -19.20 -9.53
C ASN A 362 -13.44 -19.73 -8.11
N PHE A 363 -12.59 -20.60 -7.57
CA PHE A 363 -12.69 -21.04 -6.17
C PHE A 363 -12.64 -19.83 -5.23
N LEU A 364 -11.64 -18.96 -5.37
CA LEU A 364 -11.52 -17.76 -4.53
C LEU A 364 -12.71 -16.80 -4.67
N VAL A 365 -13.20 -16.60 -5.90
CA VAL A 365 -14.40 -15.79 -6.20
C VAL A 365 -15.64 -16.37 -5.54
N ASN A 366 -15.82 -17.69 -5.61
CA ASN A 366 -16.98 -18.37 -5.05
C ASN A 366 -16.93 -18.38 -3.52
N SER A 367 -15.75 -18.61 -2.92
CA SER A 367 -15.54 -18.49 -1.47
C SER A 367 -15.85 -17.08 -0.99
N CYS A 368 -15.36 -16.04 -1.68
CA CYS A 368 -15.70 -14.65 -1.35
C CYS A 368 -17.22 -14.43 -1.31
N LYS A 369 -17.96 -14.89 -2.33
CA LYS A 369 -19.42 -14.73 -2.37
C LYS A 369 -20.13 -15.55 -1.28
N ALA A 370 -19.70 -16.78 -1.06
CA ALA A 370 -20.23 -17.65 -0.01
C ALA A 370 -20.03 -17.03 1.38
N HIS A 371 -18.94 -16.29 1.57
CA HIS A 371 -18.64 -15.59 2.82
C HIS A 371 -19.28 -14.19 2.93
N GLY A 372 -20.22 -13.85 2.05
CA GLY A 372 -20.94 -12.57 2.06
C GLY A 372 -20.19 -11.42 1.39
N GLY A 373 -19.03 -11.66 0.78
CA GLY A 373 -18.33 -10.67 -0.03
C GLY A 373 -18.99 -10.44 -1.40
N LEU A 374 -18.50 -9.42 -2.11
CA LEU A 374 -19.00 -8.98 -3.41
C LEU A 374 -17.86 -8.91 -4.43
N VAL A 375 -18.14 -9.06 -5.72
CA VAL A 375 -17.09 -9.08 -6.75
C VAL A 375 -17.31 -7.96 -7.75
N SER A 376 -16.26 -7.16 -7.96
CA SER A 376 -16.19 -6.19 -9.05
C SER A 376 -15.58 -6.86 -10.28
N TYR A 377 -16.12 -6.56 -11.46
CA TYR A 377 -15.67 -7.14 -12.72
C TYR A 377 -15.17 -6.05 -13.67
N ARG A 378 -14.20 -6.39 -14.52
CA ARG A 378 -13.74 -5.56 -15.64
C ARG A 378 -14.14 -6.19 -16.98
N SER A 379 -14.25 -5.36 -18.01
CA SER A 379 -14.39 -5.84 -19.40
C SER A 379 -13.02 -6.27 -19.94
N VAL A 380 -13.00 -7.34 -20.74
CA VAL A 380 -11.78 -7.83 -21.43
C VAL A 380 -11.94 -7.70 -22.96
N GLY A 381 -12.88 -6.87 -23.42
CA GLY A 381 -13.30 -6.79 -24.82
C GLY A 381 -14.53 -7.65 -25.09
N GLY A 382 -15.48 -7.13 -25.87
CA GLY A 382 -16.77 -7.78 -26.12
C GLY A 382 -17.63 -7.91 -24.85
N GLU A 383 -18.37 -9.03 -24.72
CA GLU A 383 -19.25 -9.31 -23.57
C GLU A 383 -18.54 -10.04 -22.40
N GLU A 384 -17.27 -10.43 -22.56
CA GLU A 384 -16.54 -11.21 -21.56
C GLU A 384 -16.14 -10.34 -20.36
N LYS A 385 -16.47 -10.83 -19.14
CA LYS A 385 -16.15 -10.18 -17.87
C LYS A 385 -15.17 -11.02 -17.08
N SER A 386 -14.12 -10.37 -16.56
CA SER A 386 -13.13 -10.99 -15.69
C SER A 386 -13.24 -10.38 -14.28
N PRO A 387 -13.15 -11.20 -13.20
CA PRO A 387 -13.04 -10.67 -11.84
C PRO A 387 -11.88 -9.69 -11.73
N TYR A 388 -12.12 -8.56 -11.07
CA TYR A 388 -11.12 -7.50 -10.87
C TYR A 388 -10.75 -7.37 -9.39
N GLU A 389 -11.76 -7.30 -8.51
CA GLU A 389 -11.58 -7.12 -7.07
C GLU A 389 -12.61 -7.94 -6.28
N LEU A 390 -12.16 -8.54 -5.18
CA LEU A 390 -13.00 -9.17 -4.17
C LEU A 390 -13.22 -8.17 -3.03
N ASN A 391 -14.46 -7.76 -2.81
CA ASN A 391 -14.85 -6.79 -1.81
C ASN A 391 -15.36 -7.57 -0.59
N CYS A 392 -14.49 -7.74 0.39
CA CYS A 392 -14.76 -8.46 1.62
C CYS A 392 -13.79 -7.93 2.68
N SER A 393 -14.20 -7.90 3.94
CA SER A 393 -13.25 -7.76 5.05
C SER A 393 -12.34 -8.99 5.07
N TYR A 394 -11.06 -8.80 5.39
CA TYR A 394 -10.09 -9.89 5.26
C TYR A 394 -10.35 -11.03 6.25
N ILE A 395 -10.92 -10.73 7.42
CA ILE A 395 -11.29 -11.77 8.39
C ILE A 395 -12.45 -12.64 7.87
N ASP A 396 -13.35 -12.07 7.06
CA ASP A 396 -14.51 -12.78 6.48
C ASP A 396 -14.12 -13.54 5.20
N ILE A 397 -13.19 -13.05 4.37
CA ILE A 397 -12.75 -13.84 3.20
C ILE A 397 -12.11 -15.16 3.63
N LEU A 398 -11.40 -15.19 4.76
CA LEU A 398 -10.71 -16.37 5.25
C LEU A 398 -11.62 -17.40 5.94
N THR A 399 -12.82 -17.01 6.37
CA THR A 399 -13.63 -17.84 7.26
C THR A 399 -15.12 -17.66 6.98
N SER A 400 -15.81 -18.77 6.73
CA SER A 400 -17.23 -18.76 6.42
C SER A 400 -18.08 -18.23 7.58
N PRO A 401 -19.26 -17.61 7.34
CA PRO A 401 -20.12 -17.08 8.40
C PRO A 401 -20.59 -18.11 9.43
N ASP A 402 -20.68 -19.38 9.05
CA ASP A 402 -21.10 -20.51 9.90
C ASP A 402 -19.94 -21.14 10.71
N GLU A 403 -18.69 -20.81 10.40
CA GLU A 403 -17.52 -21.23 11.18
C GLU A 403 -17.37 -20.40 12.47
N ASP A 404 -16.82 -21.02 13.52
CA ASP A 404 -16.69 -20.37 14.83
C ASP A 404 -15.56 -19.32 14.90
N ASP A 405 -15.61 -18.48 15.94
CA ASP A 405 -14.63 -17.41 16.15
C ASP A 405 -13.22 -17.91 16.50
N THR A 406 -13.07 -19.15 16.99
CA THR A 406 -11.74 -19.71 17.27
C THR A 406 -11.01 -20.00 15.97
N LEU A 407 -11.67 -20.64 15.02
CA LEU A 407 -11.10 -20.90 13.69
C LEU A 407 -10.81 -19.60 12.94
N ARG A 408 -11.74 -18.64 13.04
CA ARG A 408 -11.61 -17.30 12.48
C ARG A 408 -10.39 -16.56 12.99
N LEU A 409 -10.21 -16.53 14.31
CA LEU A 409 -9.05 -15.95 14.96
C LEU A 409 -7.77 -16.61 14.47
N LYS A 410 -7.72 -17.95 14.43
CA LYS A 410 -6.55 -18.70 13.96
C LYS A 410 -6.15 -18.35 12.53
N ARG A 411 -7.09 -18.38 11.59
CA ARG A 411 -6.82 -18.07 10.17
C ARG A 411 -6.41 -16.60 9.98
N MET A 412 -7.08 -15.68 10.68
CA MET A 412 -6.75 -14.27 10.61
C MET A 412 -5.34 -14.02 11.17
N ILE A 413 -5.02 -14.50 12.36
CA ILE A 413 -3.68 -14.36 12.96
C ILE A 413 -2.59 -15.04 12.13
N LEU A 414 -2.86 -16.22 11.53
CA LEU A 414 -1.97 -16.86 10.57
C LEU A 414 -1.64 -15.94 9.39
N SER A 415 -2.67 -15.35 8.78
CA SER A 415 -2.48 -14.45 7.64
C SER A 415 -1.64 -13.22 8.01
N GLN A 416 -1.90 -12.63 9.19
CA GLN A 416 -1.18 -11.46 9.65
C GLN A 416 0.26 -11.80 10.05
N ALA A 417 0.51 -12.98 10.63
CA ALA A 417 1.85 -13.46 10.94
C ALA A 417 2.70 -13.67 9.67
N VAL A 418 2.10 -14.20 8.59
CA VAL A 418 2.77 -14.30 7.29
C VAL A 418 3.18 -12.92 6.80
N VAL A 419 2.29 -11.93 6.83
CA VAL A 419 2.63 -10.54 6.42
C VAL A 419 3.75 -9.95 7.28
N LEU A 420 3.73 -10.19 8.60
CA LEU A 420 4.79 -9.75 9.51
C LEU A 420 6.12 -10.49 9.29
N ALA A 421 6.11 -11.68 8.70
CA ALA A 421 7.33 -12.42 8.38
C ALA A 421 7.83 -12.14 6.96
N MET A 422 6.99 -11.68 6.02
CA MET A 422 7.43 -11.42 4.65
C MET A 422 8.56 -10.36 4.61
N PRO A 423 9.58 -10.54 3.76
CA PRO A 423 10.67 -9.56 3.61
C PRO A 423 10.11 -8.22 3.12
N GLY A 424 10.43 -7.15 3.85
CA GLY A 424 9.92 -5.80 3.62
C GLY A 424 9.17 -5.22 4.82
N VAL A 425 8.37 -4.19 4.54
CA VAL A 425 7.61 -3.43 5.56
C VAL A 425 6.14 -3.88 5.58
N PRO A 426 5.58 -4.25 6.74
CA PRO A 426 4.18 -4.60 6.87
C PRO A 426 3.28 -3.38 6.86
N GLY A 427 2.26 -3.43 6.00
CA GLY A 427 1.11 -2.56 5.95
C GLY A 427 -0.09 -3.21 6.63
N ILE A 428 -0.53 -2.61 7.72
CA ILE A 428 -1.67 -3.08 8.52
C ILE A 428 -2.86 -2.20 8.20
N TYR A 429 -3.96 -2.77 7.70
CA TYR A 429 -5.19 -2.00 7.53
C TYR A 429 -5.96 -1.91 8.85
N PHE A 430 -6.53 -0.74 9.15
CA PHE A 430 -7.23 -0.49 10.41
C PHE A 430 -8.26 -1.58 10.76
N HIS A 431 -9.07 -2.00 9.78
CA HIS A 431 -10.07 -3.05 9.98
C HIS A 431 -9.47 -4.44 10.22
N SER A 432 -8.28 -4.72 9.68
CA SER A 432 -7.53 -5.95 9.98
C SER A 432 -6.92 -5.92 11.39
N LEU A 433 -6.54 -4.74 11.88
CA LEU A 433 -6.03 -4.56 13.25
C LEU A 433 -7.12 -4.80 14.30
N VAL A 434 -8.32 -4.25 14.11
CA VAL A 434 -9.42 -4.35 15.09
C VAL A 434 -10.41 -5.49 14.78
N GLY A 435 -10.19 -6.29 13.74
CA GLY A 435 -11.05 -7.42 13.41
C GLY A 435 -12.47 -7.01 13.01
N SER A 436 -12.61 -6.03 12.13
CA SER A 436 -13.92 -5.65 11.58
C SER A 436 -14.43 -6.67 10.55
N ARG A 437 -15.75 -6.90 10.56
CA ARG A 437 -16.46 -7.83 9.70
C ARG A 437 -17.07 -7.09 8.49
N ASN A 438 -17.70 -7.82 7.58
CA ASN A 438 -18.37 -7.24 6.41
C ASN A 438 -19.45 -6.22 6.77
N TYR A 439 -19.26 -4.96 6.36
CA TYR A 439 -20.18 -3.86 6.61
C TYR A 439 -21.22 -3.72 5.49
N HIS A 440 -22.14 -4.67 5.42
CA HIS A 440 -23.17 -4.72 4.38
C HIS A 440 -24.10 -3.49 4.35
N GLU A 441 -24.27 -2.80 5.47
CA GLU A 441 -25.11 -1.61 5.54
C GLU A 441 -24.56 -0.49 4.66
N ALA A 442 -23.25 -0.24 4.67
CA ALA A 442 -22.64 0.74 3.79
C ALA A 442 -22.82 0.40 2.31
N VAL A 443 -22.72 -0.89 1.94
CA VAL A 443 -22.97 -1.31 0.55
C VAL A 443 -24.41 -0.99 0.16
N ARG A 444 -25.39 -1.28 1.03
CA ARG A 444 -26.80 -0.97 0.76
C ARG A 444 -27.05 0.53 0.60
N LYS A 445 -26.43 1.36 1.44
CA LYS A 445 -26.57 2.83 1.41
C LYS A 445 -25.88 3.47 0.21
N THR A 446 -24.65 3.07 -0.08
CA THR A 446 -23.78 3.72 -1.08
C THR A 446 -23.87 3.10 -2.47
N ARG A 447 -24.36 1.85 -2.57
CA ARG A 447 -24.31 1.02 -3.79
C ARG A 447 -22.89 0.76 -4.31
N ARG A 448 -21.87 0.97 -3.47
CA ARG A 448 -20.46 0.73 -3.79
C ARG A 448 -19.98 -0.52 -3.05
N ASN A 449 -19.49 -1.52 -3.78
CA ASN A 449 -19.03 -2.77 -3.17
C ASN A 449 -17.88 -2.56 -2.16
N ARG A 450 -16.92 -1.67 -2.48
CA ARG A 450 -15.75 -1.36 -1.62
C ARG A 450 -16.15 -0.83 -0.24
N ALA A 451 -17.34 -0.28 -0.09
CA ALA A 451 -17.83 0.24 1.19
C ALA A 451 -18.01 -0.85 2.26
N ILE A 452 -18.03 -2.13 1.87
CA ILE A 452 -18.11 -3.29 2.77
C ILE A 452 -16.95 -3.38 3.78
N ASN A 453 -15.80 -2.77 3.47
CA ASN A 453 -14.59 -2.82 4.29
C ASN A 453 -14.11 -1.40 4.68
N ARG A 454 -15.06 -0.48 4.90
CA ARG A 454 -14.80 0.95 5.19
C ARG A 454 -15.70 1.50 6.30
N GLU A 455 -16.10 0.65 7.25
CA GLU A 455 -16.98 1.05 8.36
C GLU A 455 -16.34 2.16 9.20
N LYS A 456 -17.07 3.25 9.47
CA LYS A 456 -16.61 4.28 10.39
C LYS A 456 -17.02 3.90 11.80
N LEU A 457 -16.05 3.80 12.70
CA LEU A 457 -16.24 3.19 14.01
C LEU A 457 -16.35 4.26 15.10
N ASN A 458 -17.34 4.14 15.99
CA ASN A 458 -17.44 5.03 17.14
C ASN A 458 -16.36 4.66 18.18
N PHE A 459 -15.65 5.66 18.70
CA PHE A 459 -14.53 5.46 19.61
C PHE A 459 -14.91 4.73 20.90
N ASP A 460 -16.04 5.07 21.53
CA ASP A 460 -16.45 4.49 22.80
C ASP A 460 -16.85 3.02 22.63
N ASN A 461 -17.57 2.71 21.54
CA ASN A 461 -17.92 1.33 21.20
C ASN A 461 -16.66 0.48 20.98
N ILE A 462 -15.70 0.99 20.19
CA ILE A 462 -14.44 0.27 19.95
C ILE A 462 -13.66 0.03 21.24
N LYS A 463 -13.61 1.03 22.11
CA LYS A 463 -12.96 0.92 23.41
C LYS A 463 -13.61 -0.17 24.27
N GLU A 464 -14.93 -0.25 24.31
CA GLU A 464 -15.66 -1.29 25.04
C GLU A 464 -15.38 -2.68 24.45
N GLU A 465 -15.52 -2.85 23.14
CA GLU A 465 -15.32 -4.14 22.46
C GLU A 465 -13.85 -4.63 22.51
N LEU A 466 -12.88 -3.70 22.48
CA LEU A 466 -11.46 -4.02 22.70
C LEU A 466 -11.16 -4.34 24.15
N SER A 467 -12.03 -4.01 25.10
CA SER A 467 -11.88 -4.35 26.53
C SER A 467 -12.63 -5.63 26.92
N GLU A 468 -13.59 -6.08 26.11
CA GLU A 468 -14.39 -7.27 26.36
C GLU A 468 -13.55 -8.55 26.27
N GLU A 469 -13.15 -9.11 27.42
CA GLU A 469 -12.33 -10.32 27.48
C GLU A 469 -13.01 -11.52 26.84
N GLY A 470 -12.26 -12.25 26.00
CA GLY A 470 -12.75 -13.42 25.31
C GLY A 470 -13.48 -13.13 23.99
N SER A 471 -13.81 -11.87 23.69
CA SER A 471 -14.38 -11.49 22.39
C SER A 471 -13.38 -11.73 21.25
N LEU A 472 -13.89 -11.99 20.04
CA LEU A 472 -13.06 -12.13 18.84
C LEU A 472 -12.15 -10.90 18.64
N ARG A 473 -12.72 -9.70 18.80
CA ARG A 473 -12.04 -8.41 18.62
C ARG A 473 -10.92 -8.22 19.64
N ASN A 474 -11.17 -8.45 20.93
CA ASN A 474 -10.15 -8.38 21.98
C ASN A 474 -9.00 -9.36 21.74
N ASN A 475 -9.33 -10.62 21.47
CA ASN A 475 -8.35 -11.68 21.26
C ASN A 475 -7.48 -11.43 20.02
N LEU A 476 -8.10 -11.02 18.91
CA LEU A 476 -7.39 -10.68 17.69
C LEU A 476 -6.46 -9.50 17.92
N PHE A 477 -6.97 -8.40 18.48
CA PHE A 477 -6.20 -7.19 18.70
C PHE A 477 -4.97 -7.46 19.59
N LYS A 478 -5.16 -8.13 20.73
CA LYS A 478 -4.07 -8.50 21.66
C LYS A 478 -3.04 -9.42 21.00
N ARG A 479 -3.49 -10.48 20.31
CA ARG A 479 -2.58 -11.43 19.68
C ARG A 479 -1.81 -10.80 18.52
N TYR A 480 -2.46 -9.94 17.74
CA TYR A 480 -1.80 -9.25 16.64
C TYR A 480 -0.77 -8.24 17.17
N LYS A 481 -1.12 -7.42 18.18
CA LYS A 481 -0.17 -6.54 18.87
C LYS A 481 1.05 -7.29 19.42
N GLN A 482 0.84 -8.47 20.02
CA GLN A 482 1.94 -9.31 20.51
C GLN A 482 2.91 -9.68 19.38
N LEU A 483 2.41 -10.14 18.23
CA LEU A 483 3.25 -10.50 17.09
C LEU A 483 4.00 -9.28 16.52
N ILE A 484 3.34 -8.13 16.42
CA ILE A 484 3.99 -6.88 15.99
C ILE A 484 5.10 -6.51 16.97
N SER A 485 4.83 -6.56 18.27
CA SER A 485 5.81 -6.26 19.32
C SER A 485 7.04 -7.18 19.22
N ILE A 486 6.85 -8.48 18.99
CA ILE A 486 7.97 -9.42 18.78
C ILE A 486 8.74 -9.05 17.51
N ARG A 487 8.05 -8.78 16.40
CA ARG A 487 8.68 -8.42 15.11
C ARG A 487 9.59 -7.20 15.25
N ILE A 488 9.10 -6.11 15.84
CA ILE A 488 9.86 -4.85 15.93
C ILE A 488 11.08 -4.91 16.87
N HIS A 489 11.24 -5.99 17.62
CA HIS A 489 12.41 -6.25 18.47
C HIS A 489 13.32 -7.35 17.92
N GLU A 490 13.05 -7.84 16.72
CA GLU A 490 13.81 -8.93 16.10
C GLU A 490 14.52 -8.45 14.82
N PRO A 491 15.85 -8.21 14.89
CA PRO A 491 16.62 -7.67 13.76
C PRO A 491 16.61 -8.52 12.49
N CYS A 492 16.29 -9.81 12.57
CA CYS A 492 16.14 -10.65 11.37
C CYS A 492 14.98 -10.17 10.46
N PHE A 493 14.02 -9.39 10.99
CA PHE A 493 12.93 -8.81 10.19
C PHE A 493 13.26 -7.43 9.60
N ASP A 494 14.53 -7.00 9.58
CA ASP A 494 14.96 -5.81 8.85
C ASP A 494 14.49 -5.91 7.37
N PRO A 495 13.82 -4.88 6.81
CA PRO A 495 13.27 -4.91 5.45
C PRO A 495 14.29 -5.19 4.34
N PHE A 496 15.58 -4.96 4.61
CA PHE A 496 16.69 -5.13 3.68
C PHE A 496 17.57 -6.34 4.05
N ALA A 497 17.20 -7.10 5.08
CA ALA A 497 17.85 -8.36 5.42
C ALA A 497 17.73 -9.37 4.27
N LYS A 498 18.72 -10.26 4.18
CA LYS A 498 18.64 -11.40 3.26
C LYS A 498 17.57 -12.38 3.76
N PHE A 499 16.93 -13.05 2.82
CA PHE A 499 15.89 -14.03 3.10
C PHE A 499 15.94 -15.20 2.11
N GLU A 500 15.39 -16.33 2.51
CA GLU A 500 15.21 -17.53 1.70
C GLU A 500 13.84 -18.17 1.99
N PHE A 501 13.08 -18.52 0.96
CA PHE A 501 11.83 -19.29 1.13
C PHE A 501 12.12 -20.78 1.09
N LEU A 502 11.75 -21.50 2.16
CA LEU A 502 12.02 -22.94 2.29
C LEU A 502 10.88 -23.76 1.69
N ALA A 503 11.21 -24.88 1.03
CA ALA A 503 10.20 -25.84 0.56
C ALA A 503 10.04 -26.97 1.58
N LEU A 504 9.01 -26.89 2.43
CA LEU A 504 8.72 -27.84 3.51
C LEU A 504 7.39 -28.59 3.30
N GLY A 505 7.00 -28.81 2.04
CA GLY A 505 5.69 -29.38 1.68
C GLY A 505 4.66 -28.32 1.30
N LYS A 506 3.42 -28.77 1.05
CA LYS A 506 2.29 -27.91 0.66
C LYS A 506 1.49 -27.42 1.88
N GLU A 507 1.78 -27.97 3.05
CA GLU A 507 1.09 -27.70 4.30
C GLU A 507 1.68 -26.51 5.04
N ILE A 508 2.97 -26.23 4.81
CA ILE A 508 3.76 -25.24 5.53
C ILE A 508 4.22 -24.14 4.57
N PHE A 509 4.12 -22.89 5.02
CA PHE A 509 4.82 -21.76 4.40
C PHE A 509 5.96 -21.31 5.31
N ALA A 510 7.18 -21.27 4.76
CA ALA A 510 8.39 -21.10 5.55
C ALA A 510 9.35 -20.07 4.95
N ILE A 511 9.85 -19.18 5.80
CA ILE A 511 10.81 -18.12 5.44
C ILE A 511 11.98 -18.18 6.42
N LYS A 512 13.21 -18.22 5.89
CA LYS A 512 14.44 -18.07 6.66
C LYS A 512 14.98 -16.67 6.44
N HIS A 513 15.12 -15.91 7.51
CA HIS A 513 15.72 -14.58 7.55
C HIS A 513 17.13 -14.64 8.09
N TYR A 514 18.00 -13.76 7.60
CA TYR A 514 19.36 -13.61 8.06
C TYR A 514 19.55 -12.22 8.66
N GLY A 515 20.14 -12.14 9.85
CA GLY A 515 20.51 -10.87 10.46
C GLY A 515 21.45 -10.07 9.55
N LYS A 516 21.24 -8.75 9.47
CA LYS A 516 22.02 -7.86 8.60
C LYS A 516 23.50 -7.76 9.00
N GLU A 517 23.77 -7.77 10.31
CA GLU A 517 25.09 -7.52 10.89
C GLU A 517 25.65 -8.71 11.71
N SER A 518 24.88 -9.80 11.81
CA SER A 518 25.22 -10.95 12.65
C SER A 518 25.05 -12.27 11.88
N ASN A 519 25.71 -13.34 12.34
CA ASN A 519 25.43 -14.69 11.86
C ASN A 519 24.10 -15.25 12.43
N GLU A 520 23.22 -14.39 12.94
CA GLU A 520 21.91 -14.81 13.43
C GLU A 520 20.97 -15.10 12.26
N PHE A 521 20.06 -16.04 12.49
CA PHE A 521 18.96 -16.30 11.57
C PHE A 521 17.68 -16.57 12.36
N LEU A 522 16.57 -16.42 11.66
CA LEU A 522 15.24 -16.77 12.15
C LEU A 522 14.52 -17.59 11.08
N ILE A 523 13.82 -18.65 11.49
CA ILE A 523 12.95 -19.43 10.61
C ILE A 523 11.50 -19.20 11.03
N ALA A 524 10.72 -18.53 10.19
CA ALA A 524 9.29 -18.33 10.37
C ALA A 524 8.52 -19.46 9.68
N LEU A 525 7.76 -20.24 10.45
CA LEU A 525 6.94 -21.35 9.99
C LEU A 525 5.47 -21.07 10.23
N HIS A 526 4.64 -21.44 9.26
CA HIS A 526 3.21 -21.19 9.27
C HIS A 526 2.49 -22.46 8.79
N ASN A 527 1.70 -23.10 9.66
CA ASN A 527 0.87 -24.25 9.28
C ASN A 527 -0.44 -23.77 8.66
N PHE A 528 -0.75 -24.19 7.43
CA PHE A 528 -1.99 -23.82 6.73
C PHE A 528 -3.09 -24.87 6.88
N GLN A 529 -2.82 -25.97 7.59
CA GLN A 529 -3.77 -27.06 7.81
C GLN A 529 -4.65 -26.83 9.04
N LYS A 530 -5.86 -27.38 8.95
CA LYS A 530 -6.76 -27.60 10.09
C LYS A 530 -6.35 -28.82 10.94
N THR A 531 -5.30 -29.53 10.57
CA THR A 531 -4.75 -30.70 11.26
C THR A 531 -3.31 -30.46 11.70
N GLU A 532 -2.81 -31.35 12.54
CA GLU A 532 -1.40 -31.42 12.87
C GLU A 532 -0.57 -31.75 11.63
N VAL A 533 0.65 -31.21 11.58
CA VAL A 533 1.61 -31.42 10.49
C VAL A 533 2.98 -31.73 11.09
N GLU A 534 3.61 -32.82 10.65
CA GLU A 534 5.01 -33.11 10.97
C GLU A 534 5.91 -32.25 10.06
N VAL A 535 6.83 -31.50 10.66
CA VAL A 535 7.80 -30.65 9.94
C VAL A 535 9.20 -31.20 10.15
N ASP A 536 9.97 -31.34 9.06
CA ASP A 536 11.38 -31.72 9.10
C ASP A 536 12.28 -30.51 8.80
N LEU A 537 12.89 -29.97 9.85
CA LEU A 537 13.89 -28.91 9.78
C LEU A 537 15.34 -29.42 9.88
N SER A 538 15.56 -30.74 9.85
CA SER A 538 16.92 -31.31 9.94
C SER A 538 17.93 -30.68 8.97
N PRO A 539 17.57 -30.31 7.72
CA PRO A 539 18.49 -29.64 6.79
C PRO A 539 18.84 -28.19 7.14
N TYR A 540 18.04 -27.53 7.99
CA TYR A 540 18.11 -26.07 8.23
C TYR A 540 18.42 -25.71 9.68
N LYS A 541 18.40 -26.70 10.58
CA LYS A 541 18.57 -26.54 12.03
C LYS A 541 20.01 -26.83 12.45
N GLU A 542 20.58 -25.91 13.20
CA GLU A 542 21.82 -26.09 13.96
C GLU A 542 21.51 -25.95 15.45
N GLY A 543 21.79 -27.00 16.24
CA GLY A 543 21.52 -26.97 17.68
C GLY A 543 20.03 -26.93 18.06
N VAL A 544 19.71 -26.36 19.21
CA VAL A 544 18.34 -26.18 19.71
C VAL A 544 17.77 -24.87 19.19
N LEU A 545 16.55 -24.91 18.66
CA LEU A 545 15.82 -23.70 18.28
C LEU A 545 14.80 -23.33 19.36
N MET A 546 14.59 -22.05 19.57
CA MET A 546 13.58 -21.49 20.46
C MET A 546 12.55 -20.73 19.62
N ASP A 547 11.27 -21.03 19.81
CA ASP A 547 10.19 -20.20 19.31
C ASP A 547 10.07 -18.92 20.14
N ILE A 548 10.32 -17.77 19.52
CA ILE A 548 10.24 -16.47 20.22
C ILE A 548 8.80 -16.02 20.49
N ILE A 549 7.80 -16.72 19.95
CA ILE A 549 6.38 -16.44 20.20
C ILE A 549 5.87 -17.15 21.46
N SER A 550 6.09 -18.46 21.57
CA SER A 550 5.57 -19.30 22.66
C SER A 550 6.63 -19.72 23.69
N HIS A 551 7.91 -19.46 23.42
CA HIS A 551 9.06 -19.96 24.18
C HIS A 551 9.18 -21.51 24.19
N ARG A 552 8.56 -22.17 23.20
CA ARG A 552 8.73 -23.61 22.97
C ARG A 552 10.12 -23.90 22.39
N GLN A 553 10.84 -24.84 22.99
CA GLN A 553 12.11 -25.34 22.45
C GLN A 553 11.88 -26.49 21.45
N ILE A 554 12.61 -26.46 20.34
CA ILE A 554 12.63 -27.50 19.31
C ILE A 554 13.99 -28.20 19.40
N LEU A 555 13.98 -29.35 20.07
CA LEU A 555 15.18 -30.16 20.36
C LEU A 555 15.57 -31.05 19.17
N GLU A 556 14.59 -31.66 18.52
CA GLU A 556 14.77 -32.57 17.40
C GLU A 556 14.67 -31.86 16.05
N GLY A 557 15.14 -32.51 14.97
CA GLY A 557 14.96 -32.00 13.60
C GLY A 557 13.51 -32.11 13.11
N LYS A 558 12.76 -33.08 13.64
CA LYS A 558 11.35 -33.31 13.34
C LYS A 558 10.47 -32.97 14.54
N PHE A 559 9.33 -32.35 14.29
CA PHE A 559 8.36 -32.03 15.33
C PHE A 559 6.97 -31.78 14.74
N ILE A 560 5.95 -31.81 15.59
CA ILE A 560 4.56 -31.55 15.20
C ILE A 560 4.23 -30.08 15.40
N MET A 561 3.68 -29.48 14.35
CA MET A 561 2.98 -28.20 14.40
C MET A 561 1.47 -28.42 14.54
N GLN A 562 0.84 -27.68 15.44
CA GLN A 562 -0.61 -27.68 15.67
C GLN A 562 -1.37 -26.99 14.53
N PRO A 563 -2.68 -27.25 14.36
CA PRO A 563 -3.51 -26.59 13.35
C PRO A 563 -3.38 -25.08 13.40
N TYR A 564 -3.00 -24.47 12.27
CA TYR A 564 -2.79 -23.02 12.14
C TYR A 564 -1.72 -22.42 13.07
N GLU A 565 -0.81 -23.25 13.61
CA GLU A 565 0.31 -22.78 14.44
C GLU A 565 1.29 -21.92 13.65
N ILE A 566 1.85 -20.93 14.34
CA ILE A 566 2.91 -20.03 13.85
C ILE A 566 4.07 -20.19 14.80
N LEU A 567 5.27 -20.39 14.26
CA LEU A 567 6.51 -20.46 15.02
C LEU A 567 7.55 -19.54 14.40
N TRP A 568 8.23 -18.74 15.21
CA TRP A 568 9.38 -17.94 14.79
C TRP A 568 10.62 -18.44 15.54
N LEU A 569 11.40 -19.28 14.87
CA LEU A 569 12.45 -20.08 15.48
C LEU A 569 13.81 -19.42 15.36
N LYS A 570 14.50 -19.22 16.49
CA LYS A 570 15.89 -18.75 16.54
C LYS A 570 16.82 -19.76 17.21
N PRO A 571 18.11 -19.82 16.85
CA PRO A 571 19.10 -20.56 17.62
C PRO A 571 19.14 -20.07 19.08
N LEU A 572 19.08 -21.00 20.03
CA LEU A 572 19.28 -20.69 21.44
C LEU A 572 20.76 -20.34 21.68
N LYS A 573 21.06 -19.12 22.16
CA LYS A 573 22.45 -18.71 22.43
C LYS A 573 23.03 -19.49 23.62
N GLU A 574 24.28 -19.95 23.50
CA GLU A 574 25.01 -20.59 24.61
C GLU A 574 25.18 -19.60 25.77
N GLY A 575 24.31 -19.71 26.78
CA GLY A 575 24.24 -18.79 27.94
C GLY A 575 22.81 -18.62 28.47
N GLU A 576 21.81 -18.84 27.62
CA GLU A 576 20.38 -18.83 27.98
C GLU A 576 19.82 -20.24 28.29
N LYS A 577 20.70 -21.18 28.66
CA LYS A 577 20.27 -22.42 29.31
C LYS A 577 19.75 -22.05 30.70
N LYS A 578 18.47 -21.66 30.79
CA LYS A 578 17.76 -21.74 32.07
C LYS A 578 17.77 -23.21 32.48
N ASN A 579 18.46 -23.48 33.59
CA ASN A 579 18.41 -24.76 34.26
C ASN A 579 16.94 -25.15 34.49
N ASP A 580 16.68 -26.41 34.20
CA ASP A 580 15.42 -27.16 34.24
C ASP A 580 14.34 -26.69 35.22
#